data_AF-H9UEW3-F1
#
_entry.id   AF-H9UEW3-F1
#
_cell.length_a   1.000
_cell.length_b   1.000
_cell.length_c   1.000
_cell.angle_alpha   90.00
_cell.angle_beta   90.00
_cell.angle_gamma   90.00
#
_symmetry.space_group_name_H-M   'P 1'
#
loop_
_entity.id
_entity.type
_entity.pdbx_description
1 polymer ?
#
loop_
_entity_poly.entity_id
_entity_poly.type
_entity_poly.pdbx_seq_one_letter_code
_entity_poly.pdbx_strand_id
1 'polypeptide(L)'
;MYDVLRLAEQFEIDGFKFYTSKKNEVRNKAVAEIFDYLAQMEKEHTEFIRRLIKSLNEGAQVDSLPEQDTKYYKSRYEGQKISEASAEDDMADLSILRMAYLIEKDFMEFYEKAANNEKDERVKKLLLALRDWEEGHKKIIEDQIKAIIERNNLELGFYPF
;
A
#
# COMPACT_ATOMS: atom_id res chain seq x y z
N MET A 1 -20.65 -11.86 14.01
CA MET A 1 -19.76 -10.72 14.30
C MET A 1 -18.71 -10.71 13.21
N TYR A 2 -18.48 -9.58 12.54
CA TYR A 2 -17.60 -9.51 11.35
C TYR A 2 -16.12 -9.45 11.74
N ASP A 3 -15.60 -10.50 12.38
CA ASP A 3 -14.26 -10.51 12.98
C ASP A 3 -13.16 -10.31 11.93
N VAL A 4 -13.35 -10.82 10.71
CA VAL A 4 -12.46 -10.58 9.58
C VAL A 4 -12.35 -9.10 9.20
N LEU A 5 -13.43 -8.33 9.33
CA LEU A 5 -13.44 -6.89 9.00
C LEU A 5 -12.79 -6.05 10.09
N ARG A 6 -12.90 -6.47 11.35
CA ARG A 6 -12.16 -5.82 12.44
C ARG A 6 -10.66 -6.08 12.32
N LEU A 7 -10.28 -7.28 11.89
CA LEU A 7 -8.88 -7.58 11.62
C LEU A 7 -8.38 -6.76 10.42
N ALA A 8 -9.18 -6.64 9.36
CA ALA A 8 -8.88 -5.74 8.23
C ALA A 8 -8.68 -4.29 8.69
N GLU A 9 -9.61 -3.75 9.48
CA GLU A 9 -9.47 -2.39 10.06
C GLU A 9 -8.16 -2.23 10.83
N GLN A 10 -7.76 -3.25 11.59
CA GLN A 10 -6.52 -3.21 12.36
C GLN A 10 -5.29 -3.21 11.45
N PHE A 11 -5.31 -3.95 10.34
CA PHE A 11 -4.24 -3.93 9.34
C PHE A 11 -4.06 -2.53 8.74
N GLU A 12 -5.15 -1.89 8.29
CA GLU A 12 -5.06 -0.54 7.72
C GLU A 12 -4.56 0.49 8.75
N ILE A 13 -4.99 0.37 10.01
CA ILE A 13 -4.51 1.23 11.10
C ILE A 13 -3.00 1.07 11.32
N ASP A 14 -2.49 -0.16 11.25
CA ASP A 14 -1.07 -0.44 11.46
C ASP A 14 -0.24 -0.05 10.23
N GLY A 15 -0.78 -0.23 9.01
CA GLY A 15 -0.23 0.33 7.77
C GLY A 15 -0.09 1.85 7.85
N PHE A 16 -1.15 2.56 8.24
CA PHE A 16 -1.14 4.00 8.43
C PHE A 16 -0.02 4.46 9.38
N LYS A 17 0.10 3.81 10.54
CA LYS A 17 1.16 4.12 11.52
C LYS A 17 2.55 3.84 10.96
N PHE A 18 2.71 2.69 10.30
CA PHE A 18 3.97 2.28 9.69
C PHE A 18 4.44 3.34 8.70
N TYR A 19 3.59 3.69 7.73
CA TYR A 19 3.93 4.67 6.70
C TYR A 19 4.16 6.07 7.28
N THR A 20 3.31 6.52 8.21
CA THR A 20 3.50 7.82 8.89
C THR A 20 4.82 7.89 9.63
N SER A 21 5.23 6.82 10.32
CA SER A 21 6.52 6.74 11.00
C SER A 21 7.66 6.75 9.99
N LYS A 22 7.62 5.84 9.01
CA LYS A 22 8.72 5.64 8.07
C LYS A 22 8.95 6.80 7.13
N LYS A 23 7.92 7.58 6.78
CA LYS A 23 8.11 8.81 5.97
C LYS A 23 9.10 9.80 6.62
N ASN A 24 9.19 9.81 7.95
CA ASN A 24 10.10 10.70 8.68
C ASN A 24 11.50 10.09 8.92
N GLU A 25 11.67 8.79 8.64
CA GLU A 25 12.94 8.07 8.81
C GLU A 25 13.72 7.94 7.50
N VAL A 26 13.00 7.83 6.37
CA VAL A 26 13.61 7.71 5.04
C VAL A 26 14.29 9.01 4.61
N ARG A 27 15.31 8.89 3.76
CA ARG A 27 16.17 10.00 3.36
C ARG A 27 15.90 10.48 1.93
N ASN A 28 15.47 9.56 1.07
CA ASN A 28 15.04 9.86 -0.28
C ASN A 28 13.65 10.49 -0.24
N LYS A 29 13.57 11.76 -0.65
CA LYS A 29 12.33 12.53 -0.69
C LYS A 29 11.22 11.83 -1.48
N ALA A 30 11.56 11.14 -2.56
CA ALA A 30 10.57 10.44 -3.37
C ALA A 30 9.98 9.23 -2.62
N VAL A 31 10.77 8.58 -1.75
CA VAL A 31 10.29 7.52 -0.85
C VAL A 31 9.41 8.10 0.26
N ALA A 32 9.79 9.26 0.82
CA ALA A 32 8.97 9.95 1.81
C ALA A 32 7.58 10.33 1.25
N GLU A 33 7.53 10.81 0.00
CA GLU A 33 6.27 11.15 -0.67
C GLU A 33 5.42 9.90 -0.97
N ILE A 34 6.03 8.77 -1.32
CA ILE A 34 5.34 7.47 -1.43
C ILE A 34 4.69 7.09 -0.11
N PHE A 35 5.44 7.13 0.99
CA PHE A 35 4.91 6.75 2.29
C PHE A 35 3.85 7.72 2.80
N ASP A 36 3.96 9.02 2.48
CA ASP A 36 2.88 9.97 2.78
C ASP A 36 1.59 9.62 2.03
N TYR A 37 1.71 9.29 0.73
CA TYR A 37 0.57 8.90 -0.09
C TYR A 37 -0.08 7.60 0.38
N LEU A 38 0.72 6.56 0.64
CA LEU A 38 0.22 5.28 1.17
C LEU A 38 -0.47 5.49 2.52
N ALA A 39 0.13 6.25 3.45
CA ALA A 39 -0.52 6.57 4.73
C ALA A 39 -1.89 7.23 4.54
N GLN A 40 -2.04 8.15 3.58
CA GLN A 40 -3.34 8.78 3.34
C GLN A 40 -4.38 7.77 2.81
N MET A 41 -3.99 6.82 1.97
CA MET A 41 -4.88 5.75 1.51
C MET A 41 -5.30 4.82 2.66
N GLU A 42 -4.36 4.34 3.47
CA GLU A 42 -4.64 3.51 4.66
C GLU A 42 -5.65 4.16 5.61
N LYS A 43 -5.56 5.48 5.78
CA LYS A 43 -6.50 6.25 6.59
C LYS A 43 -7.91 6.24 5.97
N GLU A 44 -8.01 6.46 4.67
CA GLU A 44 -9.29 6.43 3.94
C GLU A 44 -9.93 5.03 3.98
N HIS A 45 -9.10 3.98 3.84
CA HIS A 45 -9.52 2.59 3.95
C HIS A 45 -10.06 2.28 5.35
N THR A 46 -9.34 2.68 6.41
CA THR A 46 -9.79 2.54 7.80
C THR A 46 -11.17 3.17 8.01
N GLU A 47 -11.37 4.40 7.51
CA GLU A 47 -12.65 5.10 7.62
C GLU A 47 -13.76 4.39 6.84
N PHE A 48 -13.45 3.86 5.66
CA PHE A 48 -14.38 3.06 4.87
C PHE A 48 -14.80 1.77 5.58
N ILE A 49 -13.84 0.99 6.09
CA ILE A 49 -14.11 -0.28 6.80
C ILE A 49 -14.96 -0.01 8.05
N ARG A 50 -14.70 1.07 8.79
CA ARG A 50 -15.52 1.48 9.94
C ARG A 50 -16.97 1.76 9.57
N ARG A 51 -17.20 2.55 8.51
CA ARG A 51 -18.56 2.83 8.00
C ARG A 51 -19.25 1.55 7.60
N LEU A 52 -18.52 0.65 6.94
CA LEU A 52 -19.04 -0.62 6.50
C LEU A 52 -19.45 -1.55 7.64
N ILE A 53 -18.60 -1.72 8.66
CA ILE A 53 -18.93 -2.51 9.86
C ILE A 53 -20.19 -1.96 10.52
N LYS A 54 -20.33 -0.63 10.61
CA LYS A 54 -21.53 0.01 11.15
C LYS A 54 -22.78 -0.32 10.32
N SER A 55 -22.74 -0.10 9.00
CA SER A 55 -23.87 -0.39 8.10
C SER A 55 -24.30 -1.86 8.16
N LEU A 56 -23.33 -2.78 8.19
CA LEU A 56 -23.61 -4.22 8.29
C LEU A 56 -24.23 -4.63 9.63
N ASN A 57 -23.89 -3.96 10.73
CA ASN A 57 -24.51 -4.20 12.04
C ASN A 57 -25.94 -3.64 12.12
N GLU A 58 -26.22 -2.56 11.38
CA GLU A 58 -27.54 -1.93 11.28
C GLU A 58 -28.45 -2.62 10.24
N GLY A 59 -27.95 -3.64 9.53
CA GLY A 59 -28.68 -4.36 8.49
C GLY A 59 -28.86 -3.57 7.19
N ALA A 60 -28.13 -2.47 7.03
CA ALA A 60 -28.16 -1.63 5.84
C ALA A 60 -27.40 -2.28 4.67
N GLN A 61 -27.74 -1.87 3.45
CA GLN A 61 -26.97 -2.24 2.27
C GLN A 61 -25.59 -1.56 2.30
N VAL A 62 -24.60 -2.28 1.78
CA VAL A 62 -23.23 -1.78 1.65
C VAL A 62 -23.20 -0.77 0.49
N ASP A 63 -22.69 0.43 0.75
CA ASP A 63 -22.40 1.43 -0.29
C ASP A 63 -21.43 0.86 -1.35
N SER A 64 -21.39 1.48 -2.53
CA SER A 64 -20.43 1.09 -3.58
C SER A 64 -19.00 1.07 -3.04
N LEU A 65 -18.24 0.02 -3.38
CA LEU A 65 -16.82 -0.08 -3.07
C LEU A 65 -16.08 1.11 -3.70
N PRO A 66 -15.20 1.81 -2.96
CA PRO A 66 -14.43 2.90 -3.52
C PRO A 66 -13.49 2.34 -4.59
N GLU A 67 -13.48 3.01 -5.74
CA GLU A 67 -12.50 2.73 -6.79
C GLU A 67 -11.16 3.36 -6.36
N GLN A 68 -10.09 2.57 -6.36
CA GLN A 68 -8.77 3.06 -5.98
C GLN A 68 -8.01 3.46 -7.26
N ASP A 69 -7.88 4.77 -7.50
CA ASP A 69 -7.18 5.28 -8.68
C ASP A 69 -5.69 5.49 -8.42
N THR A 70 -4.90 4.43 -8.62
CA THR A 70 -3.44 4.50 -8.56
C THR A 70 -2.81 5.18 -9.79
N LYS A 71 -3.57 5.45 -10.86
CA LYS A 71 -3.04 6.13 -12.06
C LYS A 71 -2.72 7.58 -11.77
N TYR A 72 -3.50 8.24 -10.90
CA TYR A 72 -3.21 9.59 -10.45
C TYR A 72 -1.81 9.69 -9.84
N TYR A 73 -1.48 8.75 -8.95
CA TYR A 73 -0.15 8.65 -8.36
C TYR A 73 0.94 8.45 -9.42
N LYS A 74 0.75 7.51 -10.34
CA LYS A 74 1.73 7.21 -11.39
C LYS A 74 2.05 8.45 -12.25
N SER A 75 1.03 9.22 -12.61
CA SER A 75 1.20 10.45 -13.41
C SER A 75 1.96 11.55 -12.66
N ARG A 76 1.71 11.69 -11.35
CA ARG A 76 2.41 12.65 -10.48
C ARG A 76 3.87 12.24 -10.28
N TYR A 77 4.11 10.95 -10.09
CA TYR A 77 5.43 10.41 -9.79
C TYR A 77 6.38 10.42 -10.99
N GLU A 78 5.88 10.14 -12.19
CA GLU A 78 6.68 10.19 -13.41
C GLU A 78 7.27 11.59 -13.69
N GLY A 79 6.63 12.66 -13.19
CA GLY A 79 7.14 14.03 -13.24
C GLY A 79 8.24 14.37 -12.22
N GLN A 80 8.46 13.52 -11.20
CA GLN A 80 9.39 13.75 -10.09
C GLN A 80 10.63 12.85 -10.14
N LYS A 81 10.88 12.14 -11.25
CA LYS A 81 11.93 11.13 -11.42
C LYS A 81 13.38 11.58 -11.13
N ILE A 82 13.63 12.87 -10.93
CA ILE A 82 14.95 13.37 -10.53
C ILE A 82 14.96 13.49 -9.00
N SER A 83 15.26 12.37 -8.33
CA SER A 83 15.59 12.38 -6.90
C SER A 83 17.08 12.65 -6.75
N GLU A 84 17.44 13.64 -5.93
CA GLU A 84 18.82 14.04 -5.61
C GLU A 84 19.47 13.16 -4.51
N ALA A 85 18.85 12.01 -4.18
CA ALA A 85 19.34 11.11 -3.13
C ALA A 85 20.68 10.46 -3.53
N SER A 86 21.58 10.31 -2.55
CA SER A 86 22.84 9.57 -2.72
C SER A 86 22.61 8.05 -2.80
N ALA A 87 23.57 7.32 -3.35
CA ALA A 87 23.55 5.85 -3.37
C ALA A 87 23.46 5.27 -1.94
N GLU A 88 24.15 5.85 -0.97
CA GLU A 88 24.08 5.42 0.43
C GLU A 88 22.68 5.59 1.04
N ASP A 89 22.03 6.72 0.76
CA ASP A 89 20.66 7.00 1.24
C ASP A 89 19.65 6.05 0.60
N ASP A 90 19.82 5.79 -0.69
CA ASP A 90 19.04 4.80 -1.43
C ASP A 90 19.17 3.39 -0.87
N MET A 91 20.38 2.94 -0.54
CA MET A 91 20.59 1.62 0.03
C MET A 91 19.92 1.47 1.40
N ALA A 92 19.95 2.52 2.22
CA ALA A 92 19.27 2.53 3.52
C ALA A 92 17.75 2.42 3.33
N ASP A 93 17.17 3.26 2.47
CA ASP A 93 15.72 3.29 2.22
C ASP A 93 15.22 2.03 1.49
N LEU A 94 16.06 1.38 0.69
CA LEU A 94 15.73 0.13 0.00
C LEU A 94 15.37 -0.99 0.99
N SER A 95 16.00 -1.04 2.16
CA SER A 95 15.66 -2.00 3.20
C SER A 95 14.26 -1.76 3.79
N ILE A 96 13.89 -0.49 3.96
CA ILE A 96 12.58 -0.08 4.48
C ILE A 96 11.49 -0.33 3.43
N LEU A 97 11.76 -0.02 2.15
CA LEU A 97 10.86 -0.33 1.04
C LEU A 97 10.63 -1.84 0.89
N ARG A 98 11.65 -2.67 1.06
CA ARG A 98 11.50 -4.13 1.05
C ARG A 98 10.62 -4.62 2.20
N MET A 99 10.74 -4.03 3.37
CA MET A 99 9.86 -4.33 4.50
C MET A 99 8.41 -3.95 4.17
N ALA A 100 8.18 -2.75 3.65
CA ALA A 100 6.86 -2.29 3.21
C ALA A 100 6.26 -3.25 2.17
N TYR A 101 7.03 -3.63 1.15
CA TYR A 101 6.60 -4.58 0.12
C TYR A 101 6.14 -5.93 0.71
N LEU A 102 6.85 -6.44 1.71
CA LEU A 102 6.49 -7.70 2.36
C LEU A 102 5.20 -7.57 3.18
N ILE A 103 5.03 -6.46 3.89
CA ILE A 103 3.78 -6.17 4.64
C ILE A 103 2.58 -6.15 3.69
N GLU A 104 2.66 -5.37 2.61
CA GLU A 104 1.58 -5.28 1.62
C GLU A 104 1.27 -6.63 0.96
N LYS A 105 2.33 -7.39 0.65
CA LYS A 105 2.17 -8.74 0.10
C LYS A 105 1.46 -9.67 1.08
N ASP A 106 1.82 -9.64 2.35
CA ASP A 106 1.20 -10.48 3.38
C ASP A 106 -0.28 -10.13 3.58
N PHE A 107 -0.65 -8.84 3.56
CA PHE A 107 -2.04 -8.39 3.63
C PHE A 107 -2.84 -8.78 2.39
N MET A 108 -2.29 -8.55 1.19
CA MET A 108 -2.87 -9.01 -0.07
C MET A 108 -3.17 -10.52 -0.05
N GLU A 109 -2.19 -11.33 0.35
CA GLU A 109 -2.35 -12.79 0.45
C GLU A 109 -3.36 -13.20 1.53
N PHE A 110 -3.40 -12.48 2.65
CA PHE A 110 -4.39 -12.71 3.71
C PHE A 110 -5.80 -12.48 3.19
N TYR A 111 -6.06 -11.35 2.53
CA TYR A 111 -7.38 -11.02 2.00
C TYR A 111 -7.82 -11.99 0.90
N GLU A 112 -6.91 -12.39 0.02
CA GLU A 112 -7.18 -13.43 -0.99
C GLU A 112 -7.62 -14.75 -0.32
N LYS A 113 -6.89 -15.21 0.71
CA LYS A 113 -7.22 -16.44 1.44
C LYS A 113 -8.54 -16.29 2.20
N ALA A 114 -8.78 -15.14 2.83
CA ALA A 114 -10.02 -14.86 3.55
C ALA A 114 -11.23 -14.88 2.59
N ALA A 115 -11.13 -14.21 1.44
CA ALA A 115 -12.17 -14.18 0.42
C ALA A 115 -12.52 -15.58 -0.10
N ASN A 116 -11.51 -16.42 -0.31
CA ASN A 116 -11.69 -17.80 -0.79
C ASN A 116 -12.40 -18.72 0.22
N ASN A 117 -12.35 -18.40 1.52
CA ASN A 117 -13.01 -19.16 2.58
C ASN A 117 -14.35 -18.55 3.04
N GLU A 118 -14.71 -17.37 2.53
CA GLU A 118 -15.93 -16.67 2.91
C GLU A 118 -17.15 -17.18 2.12
N LYS A 119 -18.27 -17.37 2.84
CA LYS A 119 -19.54 -17.84 2.29
C LYS A 119 -20.52 -16.70 1.99
N ASP A 120 -20.42 -15.59 2.71
CA ASP A 120 -21.21 -14.40 2.41
C ASP A 120 -20.59 -13.67 1.21
N GLU A 121 -21.26 -13.75 0.06
CA GLU A 121 -20.81 -13.13 -1.19
C GLU A 121 -20.57 -11.62 -1.07
N ARG A 122 -21.23 -10.92 -0.13
CA ARG A 122 -20.99 -9.49 0.10
C ARG A 122 -19.64 -9.27 0.78
N VAL A 123 -19.34 -10.07 1.80
CA VAL A 123 -18.07 -10.02 2.54
C VAL A 123 -16.93 -10.50 1.63
N LYS A 124 -17.17 -11.52 0.81
CA LYS A 124 -16.19 -12.00 -0.18
C LYS A 124 -15.80 -10.90 -1.18
N LYS A 125 -16.78 -10.20 -1.76
CA LYS A 125 -16.50 -9.09 -2.70
C LYS A 125 -15.69 -7.97 -2.05
N LEU A 126 -15.98 -7.67 -0.80
CA LEU A 126 -15.21 -6.69 -0.03
C LEU A 126 -13.77 -7.14 0.20
N LEU A 127 -13.56 -8.39 0.62
CA LEU A 127 -12.21 -8.92 0.83
C LEU A 127 -11.39 -8.93 -0.47
N LEU A 128 -12.02 -9.20 -1.61
CA LEU A 128 -11.36 -9.07 -2.91
C LEU A 128 -10.98 -7.62 -3.24
N ALA A 129 -11.83 -6.65 -2.90
CA ALA A 129 -11.50 -5.24 -3.08
C ALA A 129 -10.33 -4.80 -2.18
N LEU A 130 -10.30 -5.24 -0.91
CA LEU A 130 -9.16 -5.00 -0.03
C LEU A 130 -7.89 -5.63 -0.60
N ARG A 131 -7.97 -6.86 -1.12
CA ARG A 131 -6.84 -7.52 -1.81
C ARG A 131 -6.32 -6.68 -2.98
N ASP A 132 -7.23 -6.16 -3.81
CA ASP A 132 -6.86 -5.31 -4.96
C ASP A 132 -6.17 -4.02 -4.50
N TRP A 133 -6.57 -3.46 -3.34
CA TRP A 133 -5.91 -2.29 -2.76
C TRP A 133 -4.47 -2.54 -2.36
N GLU A 134 -4.23 -3.62 -1.61
CA GLU A 134 -2.87 -4.01 -1.19
C GLU A 134 -2.01 -4.40 -2.39
N GLU A 135 -2.61 -4.98 -3.43
CA GLU A 135 -1.91 -5.24 -4.68
C GLU A 135 -1.41 -3.94 -5.33
N GLY A 136 -2.24 -2.89 -5.31
CA GLY A 136 -1.90 -1.54 -5.76
C GLY A 136 -0.76 -0.91 -4.95
N HIS A 137 -0.84 -0.97 -3.61
CA HIS A 137 0.23 -0.49 -2.72
C HIS A 137 1.55 -1.19 -2.99
N LYS A 138 1.52 -2.53 -3.01
CA LYS A 138 2.67 -3.37 -3.33
C LYS A 138 3.29 -2.96 -4.65
N LYS A 139 2.47 -2.66 -5.66
CA LYS A 139 2.96 -2.30 -7.00
C LYS A 139 3.68 -0.94 -7.01
N ILE A 140 3.15 0.04 -6.29
CA ILE A 140 3.80 1.36 -6.10
C ILE A 140 5.18 1.19 -5.48
N ILE A 141 5.28 0.37 -4.44
CA ILE A 141 6.55 0.10 -3.73
C ILE A 141 7.52 -0.66 -4.62
N GLU A 142 7.05 -1.67 -5.35
CA GLU A 142 7.86 -2.46 -6.28
C GLU A 142 8.47 -1.59 -7.38
N ASP A 143 7.68 -0.69 -7.96
CA ASP A 143 8.14 0.23 -8.99
C ASP A 143 9.20 1.19 -8.45
N GLN A 144 9.08 1.62 -7.19
CA GLN A 144 10.10 2.45 -6.57
C GLN A 144 11.40 1.70 -6.26
N ILE A 145 11.30 0.46 -5.81
CA ILE A 145 12.47 -0.42 -5.63
C ILE A 145 13.22 -0.57 -6.95
N LYS A 146 12.50 -0.79 -8.06
CA LYS A 146 13.10 -0.89 -9.40
C LYS A 146 13.79 0.40 -9.81
N ALA A 147 13.14 1.55 -9.61
CA ALA A 147 13.73 2.85 -9.93
C ALA A 147 15.04 3.13 -9.17
N ILE A 148 15.09 2.80 -7.87
CA ILE A 148 16.31 2.93 -7.06
C ILE A 148 17.42 2.02 -7.59
N ILE A 149 17.12 0.74 -7.87
CA ILE A 149 18.10 -0.22 -8.37
C ILE A 149 18.65 0.21 -9.73
N GLU A 150 17.77 0.64 -10.66
CA GLU A 150 18.15 1.10 -11.99
C GLU A 150 19.06 2.33 -11.92
N ARG A 151 18.72 3.32 -11.09
CA ARG A 151 19.57 4.51 -10.86
C ARG A 151 20.95 4.13 -10.31
N ASN A 152 21.00 3.30 -9.26
CA ASN A 152 22.27 2.92 -8.63
C ASN A 152 23.16 2.10 -9.58
N ASN A 153 22.57 1.22 -10.41
CA ASN A 153 23.32 0.48 -11.42
C ASN A 153 23.97 1.43 -12.46
N LEU A 154 23.24 2.47 -12.89
CA LEU A 154 23.78 3.49 -13.81
C LEU A 154 24.90 4.30 -13.16
N GLU A 155 24.75 4.73 -11.90
CA GLU A 155 25.77 5.49 -11.17
C GLU A 155 27.05 4.69 -10.91
N LEU A 156 26.92 3.39 -10.61
CA LEU A 156 28.03 2.48 -10.35
C LEU A 156 28.64 1.87 -11.62
N GLY A 157 28.11 2.18 -12.81
CA GLY A 157 28.63 1.71 -14.10
C GLY A 157 28.32 0.24 -14.42
N PHE A 158 27.33 -0.37 -13.75
CA PHE A 158 26.84 -1.70 -14.09
C PHE A 158 25.80 -1.62 -15.22
N TYR A 159 26.27 -1.61 -16.47
CA TYR A 159 25.41 -1.64 -17.65
C TYR A 159 24.96 -3.08 -17.96
N PRO A 160 23.64 -3.35 -18.12
CA PRO A 160 23.18 -4.59 -18.74
C PRO A 160 23.54 -4.55 -20.22
N PHE A 161 24.38 -5.50 -20.64
CA PHE A 161 24.76 -5.73 -22.03
C PHE A 161 23.66 -6.43 -22.82
#